data_AF-A0A9W4VVC3-F1
#
_entry.id   AF-A0A9W4VVC3-F1
#
_cell.length_a   1.000
_cell.length_b   1.000
_cell.length_c   1.000
_cell.angle_alpha   90.00
_cell.angle_beta   90.00
_cell.angle_gamma   90.00
#
_symmetry.space_group_name_H-M   'P 1'
#
loop_
_entity.id
_entity.type
_entity.pdbx_description
1 polymer ?
#
loop_
_entity_poly.entity_id
_entity_poly.type
_entity_poly.pdbx_seq_one_letter_code
_entity_poly.pdbx_strand_id
1 'polypeptide(L)'
;MKILLKPAKTLSASFLLASAIFAQPVFANGPIGEHVNHLQANLKTYNEDVEWMISKVDTMVSDYEKKGAKAVNSDDLVEYWESVKFHSAIETNYVPVYASIWQGLYGIKMAIDNKKPALEVRKQQQAMNNALWQGLGAVKLAAKFQQKGLLDSVKATATKEMTQSATIDEIKHKLDRVVAKYAERLSDEATNIVHDTYLHLFEGVEGTLIEQDAKLVEVLEKDFNVTLPQAISNNKSVDEVRDVVVDMQTKLSRAQTLIEKAEKARKDVF
;
A
#
# COMPACT_ATOMS: atom_id res chain seq x y z
N MET A 1 71.84 -16.43 -42.84
CA MET A 1 71.38 -15.20 -43.52
C MET A 1 70.60 -14.38 -42.49
N LYS A 2 71.13 -13.23 -42.07
CA LYS A 2 70.45 -12.26 -41.20
C LYS A 2 69.52 -11.41 -42.07
N ILE A 3 68.25 -11.28 -41.70
CA ILE A 3 67.42 -10.12 -42.06
C ILE A 3 66.55 -9.75 -40.84
N LEU A 4 66.85 -8.58 -40.26
CA LEU A 4 66.03 -7.82 -39.33
C LEU A 4 64.71 -7.41 -39.99
N LEU A 5 63.65 -7.14 -39.21
CA LEU A 5 62.88 -5.88 -39.29
C LEU A 5 61.83 -5.74 -38.15
N LYS A 6 62.15 -4.81 -37.23
CA LYS A 6 61.34 -3.81 -36.50
C LYS A 6 60.16 -4.20 -35.56
N PRO A 7 60.05 -3.54 -34.40
CA PRO A 7 58.89 -3.62 -33.51
C PRO A 7 57.81 -2.61 -33.93
N ALA A 8 56.57 -3.07 -34.04
CA ALA A 8 55.42 -2.17 -34.19
C ALA A 8 54.93 -1.73 -32.80
N LYS A 9 55.10 -0.44 -32.51
CA LYS A 9 54.36 0.26 -31.46
C LYS A 9 52.95 0.51 -31.96
N THR A 10 51.92 0.05 -31.26
CA THR A 10 50.61 0.75 -31.25
C THR A 10 49.77 0.38 -30.04
N LEU A 11 49.39 1.45 -29.35
CA LEU A 11 48.17 1.70 -28.59
C LEU A 11 47.82 0.79 -27.41
N SER A 12 48.18 1.32 -26.24
CA SER A 12 47.36 1.30 -25.03
C SER A 12 45.87 1.49 -25.36
N ALA A 13 45.06 0.48 -25.09
CA ALA A 13 43.63 0.63 -24.90
C ALA A 13 43.30 0.03 -23.53
N SER A 14 43.38 0.88 -22.51
CA SER A 14 42.83 0.59 -21.19
C SER A 14 41.32 0.44 -21.36
N PHE A 15 40.82 -0.79 -21.40
CA PHE A 15 39.39 -1.07 -21.27
C PHE A 15 39.04 -0.87 -19.79
N LEU A 16 38.78 0.39 -19.40
CA LEU A 16 38.05 0.68 -18.18
C LEU A 16 36.61 0.24 -18.43
N LEU A 17 36.29 -0.98 -18.00
CA LEU A 17 34.92 -1.42 -17.84
C LEU A 17 34.32 -0.56 -16.72
N ALA A 18 33.72 0.57 -17.11
CA ALA A 18 32.87 1.34 -16.21
C ALA A 18 31.61 0.51 -15.98
N SER A 19 31.65 -0.37 -14.98
CA SER A 19 30.47 -0.99 -14.42
C SER A 19 29.63 0.11 -13.78
N ALA A 20 28.79 0.76 -14.57
CA ALA A 20 27.70 1.57 -14.06
C ALA A 20 26.77 0.61 -13.32
N ILE A 21 27.02 0.44 -12.02
CA ILE A 21 26.02 -0.11 -11.10
C ILE A 21 24.93 0.94 -11.07
N PHE A 22 23.93 0.80 -11.93
CA PHE A 22 22.67 1.48 -11.76
C PHE A 22 22.11 0.97 -10.44
N ALA A 23 22.26 1.76 -9.37
CA ALA A 23 21.44 1.59 -8.19
C ALA A 23 20.00 1.75 -8.66
N GLN A 24 19.26 0.66 -8.79
CA GLN A 24 17.82 0.77 -8.93
C GLN A 24 17.30 1.47 -7.67
N PRO A 25 16.41 2.46 -7.81
CA PRO A 25 15.79 3.07 -6.65
C PRO A 25 15.16 1.96 -5.81
N VAL A 26 15.64 1.82 -4.58
CA VAL A 26 14.94 1.03 -3.56
C VAL A 26 13.74 1.88 -3.20
N PHE A 27 12.62 1.62 -3.87
CA PHE A 27 11.33 2.20 -3.51
C PHE A 27 11.00 1.74 -2.08
N ALA A 28 10.70 2.70 -1.20
CA ALA A 28 10.16 2.40 0.13
C ALA A 28 8.82 1.66 0.01
N ASN A 29 8.08 1.90 -1.08
CA ASN A 29 6.83 1.23 -1.46
C ASN A 29 7.13 0.31 -2.66
N GLY A 30 7.93 -0.74 -2.46
CA GLY A 30 8.31 -1.64 -3.55
C GLY A 30 7.08 -2.13 -4.33
N PRO A 31 7.15 -2.28 -5.67
CA PRO A 31 6.09 -2.98 -6.42
C PRO A 31 5.81 -4.30 -5.71
N ILE A 32 4.54 -4.72 -5.59
CA ILE A 32 4.13 -5.99 -4.95
C ILE A 32 5.25 -6.99 -5.10
N GLY A 33 6.03 -7.15 -4.03
CA GLY A 33 7.38 -7.65 -4.19
C GLY A 33 7.32 -9.11 -4.58
N GLU A 34 8.33 -9.60 -5.30
CA GLU A 34 8.48 -11.03 -5.64
C GLU A 34 8.27 -11.94 -4.41
N HIS A 35 8.54 -11.43 -3.20
CA HIS A 35 8.27 -12.09 -1.94
C HIS A 35 6.82 -12.57 -1.75
N VAL A 36 5.80 -11.91 -2.33
CA VAL A 36 4.40 -12.37 -2.22
C VAL A 36 4.14 -13.63 -3.07
N ASN A 37 4.92 -13.85 -4.13
CA ASN A 37 4.89 -15.09 -4.91
C ASN A 37 5.68 -16.23 -4.24
N HIS A 38 6.37 -15.92 -3.13
CA HIS A 38 7.16 -16.87 -2.35
C HIS A 38 6.83 -16.73 -0.85
N LEU A 39 5.54 -16.80 -0.49
CA LEU A 39 5.06 -16.55 0.87
C LEU A 39 5.75 -17.44 1.90
N GLN A 40 5.87 -18.75 1.61
CA GLN A 40 6.49 -19.69 2.54
C GLN A 40 7.93 -19.29 2.90
N ALA A 41 8.73 -18.90 1.90
CA ALA A 41 10.12 -18.54 2.10
C ALA A 41 10.28 -17.27 2.94
N ASN A 42 9.25 -16.42 2.97
CA ASN A 42 9.26 -15.13 3.66
C ASN A 42 8.48 -15.12 4.98
N LEU A 43 7.90 -16.25 5.42
CA LEU A 43 7.11 -16.31 6.67
C LEU A 43 7.89 -15.85 7.91
N LYS A 44 9.20 -16.10 7.96
CA LYS A 44 10.06 -15.62 9.06
C LYS A 44 10.07 -14.09 9.09
N THR A 45 10.35 -13.47 7.94
CA THR A 45 10.33 -12.01 7.78
C THR A 45 8.98 -11.43 8.15
N TYR A 46 7.87 -12.01 7.67
CA TYR A 46 6.53 -11.52 8.01
C TYR A 46 6.20 -11.62 9.51
N ASN A 47 6.72 -12.66 10.19
CA ASN A 47 6.58 -12.78 11.64
C ASN A 47 7.38 -11.69 12.36
N GLU A 48 8.62 -11.45 11.92
CA GLU A 48 9.50 -10.40 12.47
C GLU A 48 8.91 -8.99 12.23
N ASP A 49 8.34 -8.74 11.06
CA ASP A 49 7.63 -7.50 10.71
C ASP A 49 6.45 -7.23 11.66
N VAL A 50 5.62 -8.25 11.92
CA VAL A 50 4.48 -8.13 12.84
C VAL A 50 4.93 -7.85 14.27
N GLU A 51 5.93 -8.59 14.76
CA GLU A 51 6.49 -8.37 16.10
C GLU A 51 7.12 -6.99 16.24
N TRP A 52 7.84 -6.54 15.21
CA TRP A 52 8.44 -5.22 15.15
C TRP A 52 7.38 -4.11 15.15
N MET A 53 6.34 -4.22 14.34
CA MET A 53 5.20 -3.28 14.31
C MET A 53 4.56 -3.15 15.68
N ILE A 54 4.22 -4.28 16.31
CA ILE A 54 3.61 -4.30 17.65
C ILE A 54 4.52 -3.59 18.67
N SER A 55 5.83 -3.87 18.63
CA SER A 55 6.81 -3.27 19.55
C SER A 55 6.98 -1.76 19.34
N LYS A 56 7.05 -1.31 18.09
CA LYS A 56 7.17 0.11 17.74
C LYS A 56 5.96 0.91 18.17
N VAL A 57 4.77 0.42 17.84
CA VAL A 57 3.52 1.06 18.22
C VAL A 57 3.34 1.02 19.74
N ASP A 58 3.72 -0.05 20.43
CA ASP A 58 3.68 -0.10 21.90
C ASP A 58 4.59 0.93 22.56
N THR A 59 5.78 1.14 22.00
CA THR A 59 6.71 2.17 22.46
C THR A 59 6.08 3.56 22.29
N MET A 60 5.52 3.85 21.11
CA MET A 60 4.85 5.12 20.84
C MET A 60 3.67 5.37 21.79
N VAL A 61 2.78 4.39 21.96
CA VAL A 61 1.62 4.54 22.85
C VAL A 61 2.05 4.70 24.32
N SER A 62 3.12 4.02 24.73
CA SER A 62 3.72 4.18 26.06
C SER A 62 4.33 5.56 26.27
N ASP A 63 4.97 6.14 25.25
CA ASP A 63 5.49 7.51 25.30
C ASP A 63 4.35 8.54 25.33
N TYR A 64 3.29 8.33 24.55
CA TYR A 64 2.07 9.13 24.62
C TYR A 64 1.45 9.12 26.02
N GLU A 65 1.34 7.94 26.64
CA GLU A 65 0.79 7.76 27.98
C GLU A 65 1.60 8.51 29.05
N LYS A 66 2.93 8.48 28.95
CA LYS A 66 3.83 9.08 29.95
C LYS A 66 4.09 10.56 29.75
N LYS A 67 4.15 11.02 28.50
CA LYS A 67 4.69 12.33 28.12
C LYS A 67 3.70 13.18 27.30
N GLY A 68 2.55 12.61 26.92
CA GLY A 68 1.48 13.27 26.17
C GLY A 68 1.76 13.41 24.67
N ALA A 69 0.79 13.98 23.95
CA ALA A 69 0.77 14.07 22.47
C ALA A 69 2.02 14.70 21.84
N LYS A 70 2.68 15.65 22.53
CA LYS A 70 3.86 16.34 21.98
C LYS A 70 5.12 15.47 21.93
N ALA A 71 5.12 14.34 22.63
CA ALA A 71 6.27 13.45 22.72
C ALA A 71 6.29 12.37 21.64
N VAL A 72 5.27 12.32 20.80
CA VAL A 72 5.10 11.32 19.75
C VAL A 72 4.73 12.00 18.45
N ASN A 73 5.18 11.44 17.33
CA ASN A 73 4.66 11.78 16.02
C ASN A 73 3.73 10.65 15.59
N SER A 74 2.44 10.94 15.40
CA SER A 74 1.46 9.92 15.01
C SER A 74 1.54 9.56 13.53
N ASP A 75 2.16 10.41 12.70
CA ASP A 75 2.38 10.15 11.27
C ASP A 75 3.33 8.95 11.07
N ASP A 76 4.26 8.72 12.01
CA ASP A 76 5.16 7.57 12.03
C ASP A 76 4.42 6.22 11.95
N LEU A 77 3.14 6.14 12.36
CA LEU A 77 2.35 4.90 12.27
C LEU A 77 2.19 4.42 10.83
N VAL A 78 1.98 5.36 9.90
CA VAL A 78 1.83 5.09 8.47
C VAL A 78 3.19 4.67 7.91
N GLU A 79 4.24 5.43 8.23
CA GLU A 79 5.60 5.13 7.80
C GLU A 79 6.08 3.73 8.27
N TYR A 80 5.78 3.36 9.52
CA TYR A 80 6.11 2.03 10.03
C TYR A 80 5.40 0.94 9.24
N TRP A 81 4.11 1.15 8.93
CA TRP A 81 3.31 0.19 8.20
C TRP A 81 3.78 -0.01 6.76
N GLU A 82 4.08 1.07 6.06
CA GLU A 82 4.61 1.02 4.69
C GLU A 82 6.01 0.41 4.62
N SER A 83 6.78 0.48 5.71
CA SER A 83 8.17 -0.02 5.73
C SER A 83 8.32 -1.54 5.83
N VAL A 84 7.25 -2.28 6.16
CA VAL A 84 7.32 -3.74 6.38
C VAL A 84 6.86 -4.53 5.16
N LYS A 85 7.51 -5.66 4.87
CA LYS A 85 7.11 -6.53 3.75
C LYS A 85 5.80 -7.26 4.02
N PHE A 86 5.44 -7.42 5.28
CA PHE A 86 4.16 -7.98 5.67
C PHE A 86 2.98 -7.17 5.09
N HIS A 87 3.11 -5.86 4.92
CA HIS A 87 2.11 -4.98 4.30
C HIS A 87 1.60 -5.55 2.97
N SER A 88 2.46 -5.68 1.96
CA SER A 88 2.06 -6.19 0.65
C SER A 88 1.65 -7.66 0.69
N ALA A 89 2.13 -8.44 1.66
CA ALA A 89 1.74 -9.84 1.79
C ALA A 89 0.30 -10.01 2.28
N ILE A 90 -0.17 -9.20 3.23
CA ILE A 90 -1.56 -9.28 3.69
C ILE A 90 -2.53 -8.62 2.70
N GLU A 91 -2.13 -7.50 2.10
CA GLU A 91 -2.89 -6.77 1.09
C GLU A 91 -3.32 -7.68 -0.05
N THR A 92 -2.37 -8.46 -0.59
CA THR A 92 -2.59 -9.36 -1.72
C THR A 92 -3.31 -10.66 -1.39
N ASN A 93 -3.42 -11.04 -0.12
CA ASN A 93 -3.94 -12.37 0.27
C ASN A 93 -5.22 -12.32 1.09
N TYR A 94 -5.51 -11.23 1.82
CA TYR A 94 -6.70 -11.16 2.65
C TYR A 94 -7.13 -9.72 3.00
N VAL A 95 -7.78 -9.06 2.05
CA VAL A 95 -8.19 -7.64 2.12
C VAL A 95 -9.04 -7.28 3.35
N PRO A 96 -10.01 -8.09 3.83
CA PRO A 96 -10.80 -7.73 5.01
C PRO A 96 -9.95 -7.50 6.28
N VAL A 97 -8.87 -8.28 6.44
CA VAL A 97 -7.95 -8.10 7.58
C VAL A 97 -6.96 -6.98 7.32
N TYR A 98 -6.53 -6.78 6.07
CA TYR A 98 -5.75 -5.60 5.68
C TYR A 98 -6.46 -4.28 6.06
N ALA A 99 -7.75 -4.15 5.73
CA ALA A 99 -8.55 -3.01 6.12
C ALA A 99 -8.65 -2.86 7.65
N SER A 100 -8.78 -3.96 8.39
CA SER A 100 -8.81 -3.95 9.85
C SER A 100 -7.48 -3.47 10.48
N ILE A 101 -6.34 -3.77 9.85
CA ILE A 101 -5.03 -3.26 10.28
C ILE A 101 -4.97 -1.74 10.10
N TRP A 102 -5.35 -1.24 8.92
CA TRP A 102 -5.45 0.20 8.65
C TRP A 102 -6.39 0.93 9.61
N GLN A 103 -7.55 0.35 9.91
CA GLN A 103 -8.48 0.89 10.90
C GLN A 103 -7.85 0.99 12.30
N GLY A 104 -7.08 -0.02 12.71
CA GLY A 104 -6.31 0.01 13.96
C GLY A 104 -5.27 1.13 13.98
N LEU A 105 -4.45 1.24 12.92
CA LEU A 105 -3.41 2.27 12.77
C LEU A 105 -4.00 3.68 12.84
N TYR A 106 -5.01 3.96 12.02
CA TYR A 106 -5.69 5.26 12.03
C TYR A 106 -6.49 5.50 13.32
N GLY A 107 -7.01 4.44 13.95
CA GLY A 107 -7.63 4.52 15.27
C GLY A 107 -6.67 5.06 16.32
N ILE A 108 -5.44 4.55 16.36
CA ILE A 108 -4.38 5.03 17.25
C ILE A 108 -3.99 6.46 16.88
N LYS A 109 -3.69 6.71 15.60
CA LYS A 109 -3.29 8.03 15.09
C LYS A 109 -4.30 9.10 15.46
N MET A 110 -5.57 8.90 15.11
CA MET A 110 -6.63 9.86 15.41
C MET A 110 -6.87 10.01 16.91
N ALA A 111 -6.70 8.96 17.72
CA ALA A 111 -6.83 9.06 19.16
C ALA A 111 -5.71 9.93 19.77
N ILE A 112 -4.48 9.79 19.29
CA ILE A 112 -3.33 10.62 19.69
C ILE A 112 -3.53 12.07 19.24
N ASP A 113 -3.85 12.29 17.96
CA ASP A 113 -4.02 13.63 17.36
C ASP A 113 -5.12 14.43 18.05
N ASN A 114 -6.22 13.74 18.40
CA ASN A 114 -7.34 14.33 19.13
C ASN A 114 -7.15 14.33 20.66
N LYS A 115 -5.95 14.00 21.16
CA LYS A 115 -5.59 14.01 22.58
C LYS A 115 -6.55 13.19 23.46
N LYS A 116 -7.03 12.06 22.96
CA LYS A 116 -7.92 11.15 23.69
C LYS A 116 -7.20 10.53 24.89
N PRO A 117 -7.91 10.07 25.94
CA PRO A 117 -7.29 9.40 27.08
C PRO A 117 -6.41 8.23 26.64
N ALA A 118 -5.27 8.01 27.31
CA ALA A 118 -4.33 6.93 26.96
C ALA A 118 -5.01 5.55 26.90
N LEU A 119 -6.01 5.30 27.75
CA LEU A 119 -6.82 4.08 27.71
C LEU A 119 -7.54 3.88 26.37
N GLU A 120 -8.06 4.94 25.75
CA GLU A 120 -8.70 4.85 24.43
C GLU A 120 -7.67 4.56 23.34
N VAL A 121 -6.48 5.15 23.42
CA VAL A 121 -5.36 4.83 22.50
C VAL A 121 -4.96 3.35 22.63
N ARG A 122 -4.87 2.83 23.86
CA ARG A 122 -4.56 1.41 24.14
C ARG A 122 -5.61 0.46 23.58
N LYS A 123 -6.90 0.82 23.60
CA LYS A 123 -7.95 0.01 22.96
C LYS A 123 -7.73 -0.11 21.46
N GLN A 124 -7.37 1.00 20.79
CA GLN A 124 -7.07 0.99 19.36
C GLN A 124 -5.80 0.18 19.06
N GLN A 125 -4.77 0.30 19.90
CA GLN A 125 -3.56 -0.53 19.81
C GLN A 125 -3.90 -2.03 19.92
N GLN A 126 -4.75 -2.42 20.87
CA GLN A 126 -5.14 -3.81 21.02
C GLN A 126 -5.90 -4.33 19.78
N ALA A 127 -6.79 -3.51 19.20
CA ALA A 127 -7.48 -3.85 17.96
C ALA A 127 -6.49 -4.04 16.80
N MET A 128 -5.52 -3.13 16.64
CA MET A 128 -4.45 -3.23 15.65
C MET A 128 -3.62 -4.51 15.85
N ASN A 129 -3.17 -4.80 17.07
CA ASN A 129 -2.39 -5.99 17.38
C ASN A 129 -3.14 -7.28 17.00
N ASN A 130 -4.43 -7.34 17.33
CA ASN A 130 -5.27 -8.48 16.96
C ASN A 130 -5.38 -8.63 15.44
N ALA A 131 -5.58 -7.53 14.71
CA ALA A 131 -5.65 -7.54 13.25
C ALA A 131 -4.32 -7.98 12.61
N LEU A 132 -3.17 -7.52 13.13
CA LEU A 132 -1.85 -7.97 12.66
C LEU A 132 -1.65 -9.48 12.85
N TRP A 133 -2.01 -10.03 14.02
CA TRP A 133 -1.93 -11.47 14.26
C TRP A 133 -2.88 -12.29 13.38
N GLN A 134 -4.11 -11.81 13.20
CA GLN A 134 -5.06 -12.40 12.26
C GLN A 134 -4.50 -12.40 10.84
N GLY A 135 -3.89 -11.29 10.41
CA GLY A 135 -3.30 -11.14 9.09
C GLY A 135 -2.14 -12.11 8.89
N LEU A 136 -1.28 -12.27 9.90
CA LEU A 136 -0.20 -13.25 9.86
C LEU A 136 -0.74 -14.68 9.75
N GLY A 137 -1.85 -14.98 10.43
CA GLY A 137 -2.57 -16.24 10.29
C GLY A 137 -3.07 -16.46 8.86
N ALA A 138 -3.67 -15.44 8.25
CA ALA A 138 -4.17 -15.48 6.87
C ALA A 138 -3.01 -15.70 5.87
N VAL A 139 -1.90 -14.98 6.01
CA VAL A 139 -0.70 -15.16 5.17
C VAL A 139 -0.10 -16.56 5.34
N LYS A 140 -0.06 -17.11 6.56
CA LYS A 140 0.39 -18.50 6.81
C LYS A 140 -0.54 -19.53 6.13
N LEU A 141 -1.85 -19.28 6.09
CA LEU A 141 -2.80 -20.12 5.36
C LEU A 141 -2.59 -20.00 3.84
N ALA A 142 -2.46 -18.77 3.33
CA ALA A 142 -2.20 -18.50 1.93
C ALA A 142 -0.89 -19.16 1.46
N ALA A 143 0.17 -19.11 2.26
CA ALA A 143 1.43 -19.82 1.97
C ALA A 143 1.21 -21.33 1.76
N LYS A 144 0.36 -21.97 2.58
CA LYS A 144 0.01 -23.39 2.41
C LYS A 144 -0.77 -23.65 1.13
N PHE A 145 -1.65 -22.74 0.72
CA PHE A 145 -2.40 -22.85 -0.54
C PHE A 145 -1.49 -22.60 -1.75
N GLN A 146 -0.58 -21.63 -1.67
CA GLN A 146 0.43 -21.36 -2.69
C GLN A 146 1.32 -22.58 -2.94
N GLN A 147 1.80 -23.25 -1.88
CA GLN A 147 2.57 -24.50 -2.00
C GLN A 147 1.82 -25.63 -2.70
N LYS A 148 0.49 -25.64 -2.60
CA LYS A 148 -0.39 -26.63 -3.25
C LYS A 148 -0.77 -26.24 -4.69
N GLY A 149 -0.29 -25.10 -5.18
CA GLY A 149 -0.67 -24.56 -6.49
C GLY A 149 -2.13 -24.11 -6.56
N LEU A 150 -2.73 -23.76 -5.41
CA LEU A 150 -4.14 -23.34 -5.31
C LEU A 150 -4.33 -21.81 -5.39
N LEU A 151 -3.24 -21.05 -5.46
CA LEU A 151 -3.26 -19.61 -5.62
C LEU A 151 -2.58 -19.25 -6.94
N ASP A 152 -3.20 -18.35 -7.69
CA ASP A 152 -2.58 -17.75 -8.86
C ASP A 152 -1.37 -16.90 -8.44
N SER A 153 -0.36 -16.83 -9.30
CA SER A 153 0.76 -15.92 -9.08
C SER A 153 0.27 -14.48 -9.17
N VAL A 154 0.62 -13.68 -8.18
CA VAL A 154 0.34 -12.24 -8.19
C VAL A 154 1.22 -11.62 -9.26
N LYS A 155 0.57 -11.13 -10.32
CA LYS A 155 1.22 -10.31 -11.35
C LYS A 155 1.03 -8.86 -10.95
N ALA A 156 2.10 -8.07 -10.99
CA ALA A 156 1.99 -6.63 -10.81
C ALA A 156 0.92 -6.09 -11.77
N THR A 157 -0.11 -5.47 -11.20
CA THR A 157 -1.32 -5.01 -11.91
C THR A 157 -1.03 -3.72 -12.69
N ALA A 158 -0.12 -3.80 -13.67
CA ALA A 158 -0.08 -2.90 -14.80
C ALA A 158 -0.59 -3.68 -16.02
N THR A 159 -1.91 -3.86 -16.13
CA THR A 159 -2.48 -4.50 -17.31
C THR A 159 -2.22 -3.60 -18.53
N LYS A 160 -1.67 -4.22 -19.57
CA LYS A 160 -1.15 -3.59 -20.80
C LYS A 160 -2.21 -2.94 -21.69
N GLU A 161 -3.50 -2.96 -21.30
CA GLU A 161 -4.62 -2.59 -22.18
C GLU A 161 -5.41 -1.35 -21.73
N MET A 162 -5.27 -0.88 -20.49
CA MET A 162 -5.89 0.37 -20.02
C MET A 162 -4.82 1.39 -19.61
N THR A 163 -5.01 2.66 -19.98
CA THR A 163 -4.19 3.75 -19.44
C THR A 163 -4.47 3.90 -17.95
N GLN A 164 -3.50 4.39 -17.17
CA GLN A 164 -3.70 4.62 -15.74
C GLN A 164 -4.82 5.65 -15.51
N SER A 165 -4.97 6.60 -16.42
CA SER A 165 -6.10 7.54 -16.47
C SER A 165 -7.47 6.85 -16.59
N ALA A 166 -7.60 5.83 -17.45
CA ALA A 166 -8.83 5.06 -17.60
C ALA A 166 -9.12 4.18 -16.37
N THR A 167 -8.08 3.72 -15.67
CA THR A 167 -8.23 3.00 -14.40
C THR A 167 -8.90 3.86 -13.34
N ILE A 168 -8.58 5.17 -13.27
CA ILE A 168 -9.24 6.09 -12.33
C ILE A 168 -10.73 6.23 -12.61
N ASP A 169 -11.15 6.27 -13.88
CA ASP A 169 -12.58 6.34 -14.22
C ASP A 169 -13.34 5.08 -13.78
N GLU A 170 -12.75 3.89 -13.97
CA GLU A 170 -13.33 2.63 -13.48
C GLU A 170 -13.43 2.63 -11.95
N ILE A 171 -12.43 3.14 -11.23
CA ILE A 171 -12.48 3.29 -9.76
C ILE A 171 -13.69 4.15 -9.36
N LYS A 172 -13.88 5.29 -10.01
CA LYS A 172 -15.01 6.20 -9.72
C LYS A 172 -16.35 5.50 -9.96
N HIS A 173 -16.50 4.76 -11.05
CA HIS A 173 -17.69 3.96 -11.33
C HIS A 173 -17.95 2.85 -10.30
N LYS A 174 -16.91 2.18 -9.81
CA LYS A 174 -17.07 1.19 -8.75
C LYS A 174 -17.50 1.84 -7.43
N LEU A 175 -16.99 3.04 -7.11
CA LEU A 175 -17.46 3.79 -5.93
C LEU A 175 -18.95 4.18 -6.04
N ASP A 176 -19.45 4.54 -7.23
CA ASP A 176 -20.90 4.74 -7.42
C ASP A 176 -21.70 3.46 -7.12
N ARG A 177 -21.16 2.30 -7.53
CA ARG A 177 -21.76 0.99 -7.23
C ARG A 177 -21.75 0.67 -5.73
N VAL A 178 -20.74 1.12 -4.97
CA VAL A 178 -20.73 0.99 -3.50
C VAL A 178 -21.96 1.67 -2.90
N VAL A 179 -22.22 2.92 -3.29
CA VAL A 179 -23.40 3.67 -2.79
C VAL A 179 -24.70 2.96 -3.17
N ALA A 180 -24.80 2.47 -4.41
CA ALA A 180 -25.98 1.74 -4.89
C ALA A 180 -26.21 0.46 -4.07
N LYS A 181 -25.19 -0.37 -3.89
CA LYS A 181 -25.27 -1.60 -3.09
C LYS A 181 -25.57 -1.35 -1.63
N TYR A 182 -25.00 -0.29 -1.07
CA TYR A 182 -25.32 0.13 0.27
C TYR A 182 -26.79 0.56 0.42
N ALA A 183 -27.32 1.32 -0.55
CA ALA A 183 -28.72 1.72 -0.59
C ALA A 183 -29.69 0.52 -0.74
N GLU A 184 -29.25 -0.54 -1.42
CA GLU A 184 -29.95 -1.84 -1.51
C GLU A 184 -29.89 -2.66 -0.19
N ARG A 185 -29.25 -2.14 0.86
CA ARG A 185 -28.97 -2.82 2.14
C ARG A 185 -28.04 -4.04 2.00
N LEU A 186 -27.20 -4.04 0.98
CA LEU A 186 -26.19 -5.08 0.73
C LEU A 186 -24.82 -4.58 1.21
N SER A 187 -24.70 -4.34 2.52
CA SER A 187 -23.48 -3.77 3.13
C SER A 187 -22.22 -4.62 2.90
N ASP A 188 -22.36 -5.94 2.90
CA ASP A 188 -21.24 -6.85 2.64
C ASP A 188 -20.77 -6.78 1.19
N GLU A 189 -21.70 -6.71 0.22
CA GLU A 189 -21.37 -6.49 -1.20
C GLU A 189 -20.73 -5.12 -1.42
N ALA A 190 -21.25 -4.07 -0.78
CA ALA A 190 -20.69 -2.73 -0.85
C ALA A 190 -19.25 -2.73 -0.32
N THR A 191 -19.00 -3.37 0.82
CA THR A 191 -17.67 -3.51 1.43
C THR A 191 -16.71 -4.29 0.52
N ASN A 192 -17.16 -5.41 -0.07
CA ASN A 192 -16.36 -6.18 -1.02
C ASN A 192 -15.99 -5.37 -2.26
N ILE A 193 -16.91 -4.55 -2.80
CA ILE A 193 -16.62 -3.66 -3.93
C ILE A 193 -15.53 -2.65 -3.55
N VAL A 194 -15.58 -2.04 -2.36
CA VAL A 194 -14.53 -1.10 -1.90
C VAL A 194 -13.17 -1.80 -1.89
N HIS A 195 -13.11 -2.98 -1.28
CA HIS A 195 -11.89 -3.78 -1.17
C HIS A 195 -11.33 -4.22 -2.53
N ASP A 196 -12.18 -4.75 -3.41
CA ASP A 196 -11.78 -5.17 -4.76
C ASP A 196 -11.33 -4.00 -5.63
N THR A 197 -11.94 -2.82 -5.44
CA THR A 197 -11.58 -1.61 -6.17
C THR A 197 -10.21 -1.11 -5.76
N TYR A 198 -9.91 -1.11 -4.46
CA TYR A 198 -8.60 -0.76 -3.95
C TYR A 198 -7.52 -1.70 -4.52
N LEU A 199 -7.67 -3.01 -4.29
CA LEU A 199 -6.68 -4.01 -4.66
C LEU A 199 -6.43 -4.06 -6.18
N HIS A 200 -7.50 -4.20 -6.97
CA HIS A 200 -7.31 -4.52 -8.39
C HIS A 200 -7.12 -3.29 -9.28
N LEU A 201 -7.43 -2.08 -8.79
CA LEU A 201 -7.39 -0.87 -9.60
C LEU A 201 -6.55 0.24 -8.98
N PHE A 202 -6.74 0.55 -7.70
CA PHE A 202 -6.02 1.66 -7.08
C PHE A 202 -4.52 1.37 -6.97
N GLU A 203 -4.12 0.14 -6.61
CA GLU A 203 -2.70 -0.27 -6.63
C GLU A 203 -2.06 -0.07 -8.01
N GLY A 204 -2.80 -0.30 -9.10
CA GLY A 204 -2.29 -0.17 -10.47
C GLY A 204 -1.93 1.27 -10.88
N VAL A 205 -2.41 2.26 -10.13
CA VAL A 205 -2.13 3.70 -10.36
C VAL A 205 -1.26 4.31 -9.27
N GLU A 206 -1.14 3.67 -8.11
CA GLU A 206 -0.48 4.17 -6.91
C GLU A 206 0.99 4.52 -7.16
N GLY A 207 1.76 3.62 -7.79
CA GLY A 207 3.19 3.84 -8.02
C GLY A 207 3.50 5.06 -8.91
N THR A 208 2.63 5.41 -9.85
CA THR A 208 2.77 6.66 -10.61
C THR A 208 2.26 7.85 -9.80
N LEU A 209 1.18 7.69 -9.04
CA LEU A 209 0.59 8.77 -8.28
C LEU A 209 1.48 9.22 -7.11
N ILE A 210 2.17 8.31 -6.44
CA ILE A 210 3.04 8.60 -5.30
C ILE A 210 4.25 9.46 -5.70
N GLU A 211 4.77 9.27 -6.92
CA GLU A 211 5.82 10.12 -7.49
C GLU A 211 5.34 11.57 -7.73
N GLN A 212 4.04 11.76 -7.93
CA GLN A 212 3.45 13.07 -8.20
C GLN A 212 2.93 13.76 -6.93
N ASP A 213 2.28 13.01 -6.04
CA ASP A 213 1.67 13.51 -4.81
C ASP A 213 1.43 12.37 -3.79
N ALA A 214 2.46 12.05 -3.00
CA ALA A 214 2.37 11.03 -1.95
C ALA A 214 1.29 11.31 -0.91
N LYS A 215 1.02 12.58 -0.59
CA LYS A 215 -0.03 12.95 0.37
C LYS A 215 -1.43 12.65 -0.17
N LEU A 216 -1.63 12.81 -1.48
CA LEU A 216 -2.88 12.43 -2.12
C LEU A 216 -3.11 10.92 -2.09
N VAL A 217 -2.06 10.12 -2.26
CA VAL A 217 -2.11 8.65 -2.13
C VAL A 217 -2.54 8.27 -0.72
N GLU A 218 -1.81 8.72 0.30
CA GLU A 218 -2.09 8.40 1.71
C GLU A 218 -3.55 8.71 2.10
N VAL A 219 -4.08 9.87 1.66
CA VAL A 219 -5.47 10.25 1.94
C VAL A 219 -6.46 9.35 1.20
N LEU A 220 -6.18 8.96 -0.03
CA LEU A 220 -7.02 8.03 -0.78
C LEU A 220 -7.01 6.63 -0.18
N GLU A 221 -5.85 6.14 0.26
CA GLU A 221 -5.73 4.85 0.96
C GLU A 221 -6.50 4.84 2.26
N LYS A 222 -6.42 5.93 3.04
CA LYS A 222 -7.26 6.11 4.22
C LYS A 222 -8.74 6.06 3.87
N ASP A 223 -9.15 6.70 2.78
CA ASP A 223 -10.55 6.71 2.38
C ASP A 223 -11.04 5.30 1.98
N PHE A 224 -10.24 4.56 1.22
CA PHE A 224 -10.54 3.18 0.81
C PHE A 224 -10.53 2.19 1.98
N ASN A 225 -9.56 2.29 2.89
CA ASN A 225 -9.33 1.28 3.92
C ASN A 225 -9.98 1.62 5.26
N VAL A 226 -10.32 2.89 5.49
CA VAL A 226 -10.85 3.36 6.78
C VAL A 226 -12.14 4.15 6.61
N THR A 227 -12.12 5.32 5.96
CA THR A 227 -13.24 6.27 5.98
C THR A 227 -14.52 5.65 5.43
N LEU A 228 -14.46 5.06 4.23
CA LEU A 228 -15.62 4.47 3.57
C LEU A 228 -16.06 3.15 4.21
N PRO A 229 -15.16 2.19 4.52
CA PRO A 229 -15.54 0.97 5.24
C PRO A 229 -16.19 1.27 6.60
N GLN A 230 -15.67 2.24 7.36
CA GLN A 230 -16.27 2.62 8.65
C GLN A 230 -17.64 3.29 8.49
N ALA A 231 -17.85 4.10 7.44
CA ALA A 231 -19.16 4.67 7.17
C ALA A 231 -20.20 3.56 6.92
N ILE A 232 -19.83 2.54 6.16
CA ILE A 232 -20.66 1.36 5.88
C ILE A 232 -20.90 0.55 7.17
N SER A 233 -19.84 0.17 7.88
CA SER A 233 -19.90 -0.73 9.05
C SER A 233 -20.64 -0.11 10.24
N ASN A 234 -20.57 1.22 10.39
CA ASN A 234 -21.29 1.94 11.43
C ASN A 234 -22.75 2.23 11.08
N ASN A 235 -23.26 1.66 9.97
CA ASN A 235 -24.63 1.86 9.50
C ASN A 235 -25.01 3.35 9.35
N LYS A 236 -24.09 4.16 8.81
CA LYS A 236 -24.41 5.56 8.49
C LYS A 236 -25.54 5.65 7.47
N SER A 237 -26.17 6.81 7.34
CA SER A 237 -27.18 7.01 6.31
C SER A 237 -26.58 6.86 4.89
N VAL A 238 -27.43 6.52 3.92
CA VAL A 238 -27.02 6.42 2.51
C VAL A 238 -26.42 7.74 2.02
N ASP A 239 -26.95 8.87 2.48
CA ASP A 239 -26.45 10.20 2.11
C ASP A 239 -25.05 10.45 2.71
N GLU A 240 -24.82 10.08 3.97
CA GLU A 240 -23.47 10.19 4.57
C GLU A 240 -22.43 9.28 3.88
N VAL A 241 -22.82 8.07 3.46
CA VAL A 241 -21.94 7.19 2.67
C VAL A 241 -21.68 7.79 1.28
N ARG A 242 -22.70 8.38 0.66
CA ARG A 242 -22.57 9.07 -0.63
C ARG A 242 -21.62 10.27 -0.52
N ASP A 243 -21.70 11.04 0.55
CA ASP A 243 -20.82 12.20 0.77
C ASP A 243 -19.35 11.78 0.85
N VAL A 244 -19.04 10.67 1.53
CA VAL A 244 -17.68 10.10 1.54
C VAL A 244 -17.24 9.72 0.13
N VAL A 245 -18.10 9.05 -0.65
CA VAL A 245 -17.79 8.67 -2.04
C VAL A 245 -17.56 9.88 -2.95
N VAL A 246 -18.36 10.94 -2.82
CA VAL A 246 -18.18 12.18 -3.61
C VAL A 246 -16.85 12.86 -3.27
N ASP A 247 -16.47 12.89 -1.99
CA ASP A 247 -15.18 13.42 -1.55
C ASP A 247 -14.01 12.58 -2.11
N MET A 248 -14.14 11.25 -2.11
CA MET A 248 -13.16 10.36 -2.78
C MET A 248 -13.07 10.62 -4.29
N GLN A 249 -14.21 10.76 -4.98
CA GLN A 249 -14.24 11.03 -6.43
C GLN A 249 -13.60 12.37 -6.78
N THR A 250 -13.68 13.37 -5.90
CA THR A 250 -13.00 14.66 -6.05
C THR A 250 -11.49 14.47 -6.01
N LYS A 251 -10.98 13.70 -5.04
CA LYS A 251 -9.55 13.37 -4.93
C LYS A 251 -9.05 12.53 -6.11
N LEU A 252 -9.85 11.56 -6.56
CA LEU A 252 -9.56 10.75 -7.75
C LEU A 252 -9.51 11.60 -9.03
N SER A 253 -10.37 12.61 -9.16
CA SER A 253 -10.33 13.52 -10.32
C SER A 253 -9.05 14.35 -10.34
N ARG A 254 -8.52 14.72 -9.15
CA ARG A 254 -7.18 15.32 -9.04
C ARG A 254 -6.08 14.32 -9.41
N ALA A 255 -6.16 13.08 -8.94
CA ALA A 255 -5.21 12.02 -9.28
C ALA A 255 -5.16 11.75 -10.79
N GLN A 256 -6.32 11.69 -11.45
CA GLN A 256 -6.44 11.55 -12.90
C GLN A 256 -5.68 12.64 -13.64
N THR A 257 -5.84 13.91 -13.21
CA THR A 257 -5.12 15.04 -13.82
C THR A 257 -3.59 14.92 -13.66
N LEU A 258 -3.10 14.41 -12.54
CA LEU A 258 -1.66 14.20 -12.31
C LEU A 258 -1.13 13.05 -13.18
N ILE A 259 -1.85 11.94 -13.25
CA ILE A 259 -1.51 10.78 -14.06
C ILE A 259 -1.47 11.14 -15.54
N GLU A 260 -2.48 11.86 -16.06
CA GLU A 260 -2.49 12.29 -17.47
C GLU A 260 -1.30 13.19 -17.82
N LYS A 261 -0.87 14.05 -16.90
CA LYS A 261 0.34 14.87 -17.08
C LYS A 261 1.59 14.00 -17.13
N ALA A 262 1.72 13.04 -16.22
CA ALA A 262 2.83 12.09 -16.18
C ALA A 262 2.87 11.15 -17.41
N GLU A 263 1.71 10.74 -17.92
CA GLU A 263 1.58 9.95 -19.16
C GLU A 263 2.02 10.75 -20.39
N LYS A 264 1.64 12.04 -20.49
CA LYS A 264 2.07 12.93 -21.57
C LYS A 264 3.60 13.18 -21.53
N ALA A 265 4.13 13.52 -20.35
CA ALA A 265 5.56 13.76 -20.17
C ALA A 265 6.42 12.53 -20.54
N ARG A 266 5.94 11.31 -20.26
CA ARG A 266 6.62 10.07 -20.68
C ARG A 266 6.60 9.90 -22.20
N LYS A 267 5.51 10.22 -22.89
CA LYS A 267 5.41 10.12 -24.36
C LYS A 267 6.28 11.14 -25.10
N ASP A 268 6.62 12.27 -24.50
CA ASP A 268 7.46 13.31 -25.12
C ASP A 268 8.97 13.04 -25.01
N VAL A 269 9.38 12.08 -24.16
CA VAL A 269 10.79 11.71 -23.92
C VAL A 269 11.24 10.53 -24.79
N PHE A 270 10.31 9.78 -25.40
CA PHE A 270 10.57 8.65 -26.30
C PHE A 270 10.20 8.99 -27.74
#